data_AF-A0AAC9NBB1-F1
#
_entry.id   AF-A0AAC9NBB1-F1
#
_cell.length_a   1.000
_cell.length_b   1.000
_cell.length_c   1.000
_cell.angle_alpha   90.00
_cell.angle_beta   90.00
_cell.angle_gamma   90.00
#
_symmetry.space_group_name_H-M   'P 1'
#
loop_
_entity.id
_entity.type
_entity.pdbx_description
1 polymer ?
#
loop_
_entity_poly.entity_id
_entity_poly.type
_entity_poly.pdbx_seq_one_letter_code
_entity_poly.pdbx_strand_id
1 'polypeptide(L)'
;MPKKEKAKESSGGKFQWILFIVIIPLIVLVIVTGTILYMAGYDLKKPFQNIPVISSLVGSDDSSKTSSSNNDQHDAELKELKKTIKEQKNELEIAQKDLKTSDEEIKRLNQKINSLEKTSENDTDSTSATDSSSNSTSSSDNASGTSSDTSGSSNQQSKGKVASIYESMDAGKSAKILSELSDKEALNILEELSKNKLTDILAKLTPQKAATFTKELAKKEESENGGGQ
;
A
#
# COMPACT_ATOMS: atom_id res chain seq x y z
N MET A 1 -48.32 14.11 -4.91
CA MET A 1 -47.63 15.36 -5.30
C MET A 1 -46.13 15.20 -5.01
N PRO A 2 -45.23 15.90 -5.72
CA PRO A 2 -44.15 15.28 -6.50
C PRO A 2 -42.79 15.11 -5.81
N LYS A 3 -42.01 14.21 -6.44
CA LYS A 3 -40.56 13.92 -6.31
C LYS A 3 -39.70 15.18 -6.22
N LYS A 4 -38.69 15.18 -5.35
CA LYS A 4 -37.45 15.98 -5.51
C LYS A 4 -36.23 15.21 -5.02
N GLU A 5 -35.67 14.40 -5.91
CA GLU A 5 -34.27 14.00 -5.85
C GLU A 5 -33.40 15.25 -6.03
N LYS A 6 -32.51 15.50 -5.08
CA LYS A 6 -31.46 16.52 -5.20
C LYS A 6 -30.23 15.81 -5.78
N ALA A 7 -30.08 15.87 -7.10
CA ALA A 7 -28.83 15.54 -7.76
C ALA A 7 -27.74 16.47 -7.21
N LYS A 8 -26.73 15.89 -6.59
CA LYS A 8 -25.51 16.56 -6.15
C LYS A 8 -24.70 16.85 -7.41
N GLU A 9 -24.87 18.03 -7.98
CA GLU A 9 -23.98 18.52 -9.04
C GLU A 9 -22.54 18.48 -8.54
N SER A 10 -21.68 17.79 -9.29
CA SER A 10 -20.24 17.89 -9.10
C SER A 10 -19.86 19.34 -9.40
N SER A 11 -19.32 20.01 -8.39
CA SER A 11 -18.62 21.28 -8.55
C SER A 11 -17.31 21.05 -9.30
N GLY A 12 -17.42 20.61 -10.56
CA GLY A 12 -16.35 20.73 -11.51
C GLY A 12 -16.17 22.21 -11.78
N GLY A 13 -15.21 22.82 -11.08
CA GLY A 13 -15.01 24.27 -11.12
C GLY A 13 -14.90 24.74 -12.56
N LYS A 14 -15.39 25.94 -12.85
CA LYS A 14 -15.43 26.54 -14.20
C LYS A 14 -14.07 26.42 -14.94
N PHE A 15 -12.97 26.34 -14.19
CA PHE A 15 -11.63 26.05 -14.69
C PHE A 15 -11.41 24.65 -15.26
N GLN A 16 -12.02 23.59 -14.71
CA GLN A 16 -12.00 22.24 -15.31
C GLN A 16 -12.79 22.22 -16.63
N TRP A 17 -13.91 22.95 -16.70
CA TRP A 17 -14.65 23.11 -17.95
C TRP A 17 -13.82 23.87 -18.99
N ILE A 18 -13.13 24.95 -18.61
CA ILE A 18 -12.23 25.70 -19.52
C ILE A 18 -11.01 24.86 -19.92
N LEU A 19 -10.43 24.06 -19.02
CA LEU A 19 -9.27 23.21 -19.34
C LEU A 19 -9.67 22.13 -20.35
N PHE A 20 -10.79 21.44 -20.14
CA PHE A 20 -11.24 20.42 -21.08
C PHE A 20 -11.73 21.02 -22.41
N ILE A 21 -12.40 22.18 -22.40
CA ILE A 21 -12.98 22.76 -23.63
C ILE A 21 -12.00 23.64 -24.42
N VAL A 22 -10.96 24.19 -23.77
CA VAL A 22 -9.98 25.09 -24.42
C VAL A 22 -8.58 24.45 -24.49
N ILE A 23 -8.05 23.90 -23.39
CA ILE A 23 -6.68 23.37 -23.36
C ILE A 23 -6.55 22.09 -24.18
N ILE A 24 -7.49 21.16 -24.08
CA ILE A 24 -7.42 19.88 -24.82
C ILE A 24 -7.45 20.08 -26.35
N PRO A 25 -8.38 20.85 -26.95
CA PRO A 25 -8.34 21.08 -28.39
C PRO A 25 -7.08 21.85 -28.83
N LEU A 26 -6.53 22.73 -27.98
CA LEU A 26 -5.28 23.43 -28.25
C LEU A 26 -4.08 22.48 -28.29
N ILE A 27 -3.98 21.53 -27.35
CA ILE A 27 -2.90 20.52 -27.34
C ILE A 27 -2.98 19.63 -28.58
N VAL A 28 -4.18 19.18 -28.96
CA VAL A 28 -4.37 18.35 -30.16
C VAL A 28 -3.93 19.09 -31.43
N LEU A 29 -4.24 20.39 -31.54
CA LEU A 29 -3.77 21.22 -32.66
C LEU A 29 -2.24 21.27 -32.74
N VAL A 30 -1.57 21.45 -31.60
CA VAL A 30 -0.09 21.50 -31.52
C VAL A 30 0.53 20.16 -31.90
N ILE A 31 -0.07 19.04 -31.47
CA ILE A 31 0.42 17.69 -31.82
C ILE A 31 0.28 17.43 -33.33
N VAL A 32 -0.88 17.73 -33.92
CA VAL A 32 -1.10 17.54 -35.37
C VAL A 32 -0.14 18.41 -36.17
N THR A 33 0.01 19.69 -35.79
CA THR A 33 0.93 20.60 -36.47
C THR A 33 2.39 20.13 -36.30
N GLY A 34 2.77 19.70 -35.10
CA GLY A 34 4.12 19.24 -34.79
C GLY A 34 4.49 17.95 -35.53
N THR A 35 3.55 17.01 -35.69
CA THR A 35 3.79 15.76 -36.43
C THR A 35 3.96 16.01 -37.94
N ILE A 36 3.22 16.95 -38.52
CA ILE A 36 3.41 17.37 -39.92
C ILE A 36 4.79 18.04 -40.08
N LEU A 37 5.17 18.91 -39.15
CA LEU A 37 6.46 19.61 -39.18
C LEU A 37 7.64 18.63 -39.01
N TYR A 38 7.49 17.63 -38.14
CA TYR A 38 8.45 16.55 -37.97
C TYR A 38 8.62 15.73 -39.25
N MET A 39 7.51 15.37 -39.91
CA MET A 39 7.55 14.62 -41.17
C MET A 39 8.09 15.45 -42.34
N ALA A 40 7.96 16.77 -42.29
CA ALA A 40 8.59 17.72 -43.22
C ALA A 40 10.08 17.98 -42.93
N GLY A 41 10.67 17.30 -41.93
CA GLY A 41 12.10 17.39 -41.61
C GLY A 41 12.51 18.66 -40.85
N TYR A 42 11.57 19.38 -40.26
CA TYR A 42 11.90 20.52 -39.41
C TYR A 42 12.41 20.06 -38.04
N ASP A 43 13.51 20.68 -37.58
CA ASP A 43 14.04 20.46 -36.23
C ASP A 43 13.14 21.11 -35.18
N LEU A 44 12.24 20.34 -34.56
CA LEU A 44 11.41 20.83 -33.45
C LEU A 44 12.24 21.36 -32.27
N LYS A 45 13.52 20.98 -32.14
CA LYS A 45 14.42 21.38 -31.03
C LYS A 45 14.71 22.89 -30.99
N LYS A 46 14.81 23.55 -32.14
CA LYS A 46 15.18 24.98 -32.26
C LYS A 46 14.15 25.94 -31.63
N PRO A 47 12.83 25.82 -31.90
CA PRO A 47 11.84 26.71 -31.29
C PRO A 47 11.59 26.49 -29.79
N PHE A 48 11.99 25.35 -29.20
CA PHE A 48 11.76 25.07 -27.77
C PHE A 48 12.73 25.80 -26.82
N GLN A 49 13.86 26.33 -27.30
CA GLN A 49 14.87 26.98 -26.44
C GLN A 49 14.44 28.37 -25.93
N ASN A 50 13.47 29.01 -26.56
CA ASN A 50 13.08 30.40 -26.28
C ASN A 50 11.80 30.54 -25.44
N ILE A 51 11.30 29.44 -24.88
CA ILE A 51 10.07 29.48 -24.07
C ILE A 51 10.49 29.56 -22.59
N PRO A 52 10.25 30.69 -21.90
CA PRO A 52 10.80 30.99 -20.57
C PRO A 52 10.34 30.06 -19.42
N VAL A 53 9.54 29.04 -19.71
CA VAL A 53 8.95 28.12 -18.72
C VAL A 53 9.48 26.68 -18.83
N ILE A 54 10.01 26.26 -19.98
CA ILE A 54 10.44 24.85 -20.21
C ILE A 54 11.96 24.64 -20.13
N SER A 55 12.77 25.70 -20.23
CA SER A 55 14.24 25.60 -20.16
C SER A 55 14.75 25.12 -18.79
N SER A 56 13.93 25.20 -17.73
CA SER A 56 14.30 24.74 -16.39
C SER A 56 13.94 23.28 -16.11
N LEU A 57 13.21 22.61 -17.02
CA LEU A 57 12.69 21.26 -16.80
C LEU A 57 13.28 20.21 -17.75
N VAL A 58 13.76 20.62 -18.93
CA VAL A 58 14.51 19.73 -19.84
C VAL A 58 16.01 19.98 -19.64
N GLY A 59 16.65 19.07 -18.91
CA GLY A 59 18.09 19.12 -18.66
C GLY A 59 18.89 19.18 -19.96
N SER A 60 19.81 20.14 -20.02
CA SER A 60 20.81 20.26 -21.07
C SER A 60 21.92 19.24 -20.84
N ASP A 61 21.93 18.16 -21.62
CA ASP A 61 23.14 17.39 -21.90
C ASP A 61 23.47 17.51 -23.39
N ASP A 62 24.66 18.06 -23.63
CA ASP A 62 25.48 18.11 -24.84
C ASP A 62 24.95 18.83 -26.11
N SER A 63 25.36 20.09 -26.28
CA SER A 63 26.11 20.51 -27.49
C SER A 63 26.61 21.98 -27.42
N SER A 64 27.93 22.11 -27.59
CA SER A 64 28.73 23.31 -27.94
C SER A 64 29.30 24.20 -26.81
N LYS A 65 30.64 24.18 -26.72
CA LYS A 65 31.53 25.01 -25.88
C LYS A 65 31.38 26.51 -26.14
N THR A 66 31.45 27.32 -25.07
CA THR A 66 32.36 28.48 -24.96
C THR A 66 32.52 28.91 -23.49
N SER A 67 33.73 28.67 -22.98
CA SER A 67 34.57 29.51 -22.11
C SER A 67 34.08 30.07 -20.76
N SER A 68 34.77 29.55 -19.74
CA SER A 68 35.50 30.28 -18.67
C SER A 68 34.84 30.57 -17.32
N SER A 69 35.57 30.10 -16.32
CA SER A 69 35.61 30.47 -14.89
C SER A 69 34.57 29.84 -13.97
N ASN A 70 35.04 28.85 -13.18
CA ASN A 70 34.76 28.56 -11.75
C ASN A 70 34.80 27.04 -11.50
N ASN A 71 36.00 26.46 -11.39
CA ASN A 71 36.22 25.01 -11.32
C ASN A 71 36.32 24.41 -9.90
N ASP A 72 36.02 25.15 -8.82
CA ASP A 72 36.16 24.60 -7.46
C ASP A 72 34.83 24.21 -6.80
N GLN A 73 33.70 24.61 -7.39
CA GLN A 73 32.36 24.37 -6.81
C GLN A 73 31.68 23.12 -7.38
N HIS A 74 31.97 22.77 -8.64
CA HIS A 74 31.39 21.59 -9.32
C HIS A 74 31.92 20.26 -8.80
N ASP A 75 33.16 20.19 -8.29
CA ASP A 75 33.73 18.94 -7.75
C ASP A 75 33.05 18.50 -6.44
N ALA A 76 32.57 19.47 -5.64
CA ALA A 76 31.82 19.19 -4.41
C ALA A 76 30.43 18.60 -4.72
N GLU A 77 29.72 19.20 -5.68
CA GLU A 77 28.40 18.72 -6.13
C GLU A 77 28.50 17.35 -6.80
N LEU A 78 29.54 17.10 -7.62
CA LEU A 78 29.77 15.79 -8.22
C LEU A 78 30.09 14.72 -7.18
N LYS A 79 30.77 15.08 -6.09
CA LYS A 79 31.04 14.16 -4.98
C LYS A 79 29.77 13.84 -4.20
N GLU A 80 28.90 14.82 -3.99
CA GLU A 80 27.60 14.64 -3.35
C GLU A 80 26.66 13.80 -4.23
N LEU A 81 26.53 14.12 -5.52
CA LEU A 81 25.74 13.34 -6.48
C LEU A 81 26.23 11.89 -6.54
N LYS A 82 27.55 11.66 -6.60
CA LYS A 82 28.10 10.29 -6.58
C LYS A 82 27.78 9.56 -5.28
N LYS A 83 27.77 10.25 -4.14
CA LYS A 83 27.38 9.68 -2.85
C LYS A 83 25.89 9.31 -2.86
N THR A 84 25.02 10.19 -3.34
CA THR A 84 23.58 9.95 -3.45
C THR A 84 23.28 8.81 -4.41
N ILE A 85 23.93 8.76 -5.57
CA ILE A 85 23.80 7.65 -6.53
C ILE A 85 24.25 6.34 -5.88
N LYS A 86 25.33 6.35 -5.09
CA LYS A 86 25.82 5.16 -4.39
C LYS A 86 24.83 4.69 -3.33
N GLU A 87 24.26 5.61 -2.55
CA GLU A 87 23.25 5.32 -1.55
C GLU A 87 21.97 4.75 -2.19
N GLN A 88 21.46 5.41 -3.23
CA GLN A 88 20.29 4.95 -3.97
C GLN A 88 20.51 3.58 -4.61
N LYS A 89 21.72 3.29 -5.12
CA LYS A 89 22.06 1.98 -5.67
C LYS A 89 22.03 0.89 -4.59
N ASN A 90 22.53 1.19 -3.39
CA ASN A 90 22.48 0.28 -2.25
C ASN A 90 21.04 0.04 -1.78
N GLU A 91 20.22 1.09 -1.71
CA GLU A 91 18.79 0.97 -1.38
C GLU A 91 18.04 0.13 -2.42
N LEU A 92 18.34 0.31 -3.70
CA LEU A 92 17.76 -0.46 -4.80
C LEU A 92 18.20 -1.93 -4.77
N GLU A 93 19.43 -2.21 -4.34
CA GLU A 93 19.95 -3.57 -4.11
C GLU A 93 19.24 -4.27 -2.94
N ILE A 94 19.07 -3.57 -1.81
CA ILE A 94 18.31 -4.07 -0.65
C ILE A 94 16.86 -4.34 -1.06
N ALA A 95 16.20 -3.38 -1.72
CA ALA A 95 14.84 -3.54 -2.20
C ALA A 95 14.70 -4.74 -3.16
N GLN A 96 15.67 -4.95 -4.06
CA GLN A 96 15.68 -6.09 -4.97
C GLN A 96 15.90 -7.43 -4.22
N LYS A 97 16.71 -7.44 -3.16
CA LYS A 97 16.91 -8.61 -2.30
C LYS A 97 15.63 -8.96 -1.53
N ASP A 98 14.93 -7.96 -1.02
CA ASP A 98 13.66 -8.14 -0.29
C ASP A 98 12.54 -8.62 -1.22
N LEU A 99 12.52 -8.15 -2.47
CA LEU A 99 11.61 -8.63 -3.52
C LEU A 99 11.85 -10.13 -3.79
N LYS A 100 13.11 -10.54 -4.01
CA LYS A 100 13.47 -11.95 -4.19
C LYS A 100 13.08 -12.80 -2.99
N THR A 101 13.34 -12.32 -1.78
CA THR A 101 13.00 -13.04 -0.54
C THR A 101 11.48 -13.19 -0.40
N SER A 102 10.72 -12.14 -0.72
CA SER A 102 9.26 -12.15 -0.73
C SER A 102 8.70 -13.13 -1.78
N ASP A 103 9.29 -13.18 -2.98
CA ASP A 103 8.88 -14.13 -4.02
C ASP A 103 9.13 -15.58 -3.61
N GLU A 104 10.26 -15.87 -2.96
CA GLU A 104 10.53 -17.20 -2.40
C GLU A 104 9.55 -17.58 -1.27
N GLU A 105 9.20 -16.62 -0.41
CA GLU A 105 8.22 -16.83 0.65
C GLU A 105 6.82 -17.09 0.09
N ILE A 106 6.40 -16.32 -0.93
CA ILE A 106 5.15 -16.56 -1.66
C ILE A 106 5.15 -17.97 -2.26
N LYS A 107 6.26 -18.41 -2.87
CA LYS A 107 6.38 -19.77 -3.43
C LYS A 107 6.25 -20.84 -2.34
N ARG A 108 6.92 -20.67 -1.20
CA ARG A 108 6.82 -21.58 -0.05
C ARG A 108 5.42 -21.65 0.53
N LEU A 109 4.76 -20.50 0.71
CA LEU A 109 3.40 -20.44 1.22
C LEU A 109 2.43 -21.13 0.26
N ASN A 110 2.53 -20.90 -1.05
CA ASN A 110 1.72 -21.60 -2.05
C ASN A 110 1.94 -23.12 -2.02
N GLN A 111 3.20 -23.58 -1.88
CA GLN A 111 3.48 -25.01 -1.73
C GLN A 111 2.87 -25.58 -0.45
N LYS A 112 2.94 -24.84 0.67
CA LYS A 112 2.36 -25.29 1.94
C LYS A 112 0.84 -25.35 1.88
N ILE A 113 0.19 -24.38 1.22
CA ILE A 113 -1.26 -24.37 0.97
C ILE A 113 -1.65 -25.59 0.14
N ASN A 114 -0.97 -25.84 -0.98
CA ASN A 114 -1.24 -27.00 -1.85
C ASN A 114 -1.05 -28.34 -1.08
N SER A 115 -0.01 -28.46 -0.27
CA SER A 115 0.19 -29.64 0.58
C SER A 115 -0.93 -29.80 1.62
N LEU A 116 -1.39 -28.72 2.25
CA LEU A 116 -2.49 -28.75 3.21
C LEU A 116 -3.85 -29.08 2.57
N GLU A 117 -4.08 -28.56 1.37
CA GLU A 117 -5.26 -28.86 0.55
C GLU A 117 -5.27 -30.35 0.18
N LYS A 118 -4.14 -30.87 -0.28
CA LYS A 118 -3.98 -32.29 -0.64
C LYS A 118 -4.07 -33.26 0.54
N THR A 119 -3.71 -32.82 1.76
CA THR A 119 -3.98 -33.60 2.98
C THR A 119 -5.42 -33.52 3.44
N SER A 120 -6.13 -32.41 3.17
CA SER A 120 -7.55 -32.26 3.52
C SER A 120 -8.48 -32.99 2.54
N GLU A 121 -8.04 -33.23 1.30
CA GLU A 121 -8.78 -33.99 0.28
C GLU A 121 -8.66 -35.52 0.44
N ASN A 122 -7.81 -36.05 1.31
CA ASN A 122 -7.69 -37.50 1.55
C ASN A 122 -8.56 -38.03 2.72
N ASP A 123 -9.25 -37.17 3.46
CA ASP A 123 -10.08 -37.58 4.62
C ASP A 123 -11.58 -37.75 4.31
N THR A 124 -11.98 -37.74 3.04
CA THR A 124 -13.40 -37.89 2.62
C THR A 124 -13.64 -39.03 1.63
N ASP A 125 -12.97 -40.18 1.79
CA ASP A 125 -13.38 -41.38 1.04
C ASP A 125 -13.06 -42.74 1.73
N SER A 126 -13.29 -42.83 3.04
CA SER A 126 -13.33 -44.14 3.73
C SER A 126 -14.25 -44.12 4.94
N THR A 127 -15.56 -44.15 4.68
CA THR A 127 -16.56 -44.59 5.67
C THR A 127 -17.06 -45.98 5.27
N SER A 128 -16.42 -47.04 5.77
CA SER A 128 -17.02 -48.37 5.85
C SER A 128 -16.27 -49.28 6.84
N ALA A 129 -17.05 -49.85 7.78
CA ALA A 129 -16.77 -50.89 8.77
C ALA A 129 -16.05 -50.43 10.07
N THR A 130 -16.75 -50.27 11.20
CA THR A 130 -17.28 -51.27 12.17
C THR A 130 -16.31 -51.58 13.33
N ASP A 131 -16.76 -51.24 14.54
CA ASP A 131 -16.42 -51.74 15.88
C ASP A 131 -14.97 -52.00 16.29
N SER A 132 -14.49 -51.29 17.32
CA SER A 132 -14.28 -51.88 18.66
C SER A 132 -13.57 -50.92 19.63
N SER A 133 -14.22 -50.69 20.77
CA SER A 133 -13.68 -50.67 22.14
C SER A 133 -12.22 -50.20 22.36
N SER A 134 -12.04 -49.19 23.21
CA SER A 134 -11.58 -49.41 24.59
C SER A 134 -11.40 -48.11 25.37
N ASN A 135 -12.17 -48.01 26.45
CA ASN A 135 -11.99 -47.15 27.60
C ASN A 135 -10.66 -47.46 28.31
N SER A 136 -9.89 -46.44 28.69
CA SER A 136 -8.97 -46.48 29.83
C SER A 136 -8.65 -45.06 30.29
N THR A 137 -9.35 -44.67 31.34
CA THR A 137 -8.99 -43.62 32.30
C THR A 137 -7.82 -44.09 33.17
N SER A 138 -7.13 -43.12 33.80
CA SER A 138 -6.13 -43.19 34.87
C SER A 138 -4.67 -43.08 34.37
N SER A 139 -3.79 -42.26 34.92
CA SER A 139 -3.90 -41.33 36.04
C SER A 139 -2.62 -40.48 36.11
N SER A 140 -2.79 -39.21 36.50
CA SER A 140 -1.98 -38.47 37.47
C SER A 140 -0.46 -38.67 37.46
N ASP A 141 0.26 -37.60 37.13
CA ASP A 141 1.24 -37.03 38.06
C ASP A 141 1.31 -35.51 37.91
N ASN A 142 1.28 -34.86 39.06
CA ASN A 142 1.14 -33.43 39.30
C ASN A 142 2.39 -32.96 40.03
N ALA A 143 3.06 -31.92 39.54
CA ALA A 143 3.49 -30.77 40.35
C ALA A 143 4.51 -29.89 39.61
N SER A 144 4.12 -28.62 39.46
CA SER A 144 4.90 -27.44 39.88
C SER A 144 5.10 -26.38 38.78
N GLY A 145 4.41 -25.25 38.94
CA GLY A 145 4.81 -23.99 38.28
C GLY A 145 3.72 -23.05 37.77
N THR A 146 2.78 -22.66 38.65
CA THR A 146 2.03 -21.38 38.65
C THR A 146 1.15 -21.02 37.44
N SER A 147 -0.14 -21.27 37.67
CA SER A 147 -1.32 -20.73 37.02
C SER A 147 -1.56 -19.25 37.32
N SER A 148 -1.98 -18.52 36.28
CA SER A 148 -3.17 -17.69 36.36
C SER A 148 -4.05 -18.02 35.16
N ASP A 149 -4.92 -18.99 35.40
CA ASP A 149 -6.10 -19.38 34.62
C ASP A 149 -7.00 -18.15 34.34
N THR A 150 -7.54 -17.93 33.15
CA THR A 150 -8.46 -18.74 32.32
C THR A 150 -9.92 -18.32 32.50
N SER A 151 -10.51 -17.93 31.36
CA SER A 151 -11.90 -18.13 30.92
C SER A 151 -13.00 -17.09 31.16
N GLY A 152 -13.67 -16.83 30.04
CA GLY A 152 -15.00 -16.23 29.90
C GLY A 152 -14.97 -15.19 28.78
N SER A 153 -15.63 -15.32 27.64
CA SER A 153 -16.61 -16.29 27.18
C SER A 153 -16.76 -16.09 25.67
N SER A 154 -17.23 -17.12 24.98
CA SER A 154 -17.73 -17.13 23.61
C SER A 154 -18.38 -15.80 23.18
N ASN A 155 -17.69 -15.04 22.34
CA ASN A 155 -18.34 -14.33 21.25
C ASN A 155 -17.50 -14.53 20.00
N GLN A 156 -17.56 -15.76 19.47
CA GLN A 156 -17.14 -16.07 18.10
C GLN A 156 -18.18 -15.46 17.14
N GLN A 157 -18.41 -14.15 17.25
CA GLN A 157 -19.24 -13.39 16.34
C GLN A 157 -18.30 -12.83 15.30
N SER A 158 -18.06 -13.67 14.28
CA SER A 158 -17.45 -13.32 13.00
C SER A 158 -16.37 -12.22 13.09
N LYS A 159 -15.12 -12.59 13.42
CA LYS A 159 -14.00 -11.85 12.82
C LYS A 159 -14.32 -11.80 11.32
N GLY A 160 -14.53 -10.60 10.76
CA GLY A 160 -14.94 -10.47 9.39
C GLY A 160 -13.93 -11.20 8.50
N LYS A 161 -14.39 -11.84 7.42
CA LYS A 161 -13.48 -12.46 6.44
C LYS A 161 -12.37 -11.49 6.02
N VAL A 162 -12.68 -10.19 5.99
CA VAL A 162 -11.74 -9.10 5.73
C VAL A 162 -10.68 -9.02 6.82
N ALA A 163 -11.04 -8.91 8.10
CA ALA A 163 -10.07 -8.85 9.20
C ALA A 163 -9.10 -10.04 9.18
N SER A 164 -9.58 -11.28 8.96
CA SER A 164 -8.73 -12.46 8.86
C SER A 164 -7.72 -12.41 7.71
N ILE A 165 -8.08 -11.79 6.58
CA ILE A 165 -7.16 -11.58 5.45
C ILE A 165 -6.04 -10.63 5.88
N TYR A 166 -6.37 -9.51 6.52
CA TYR A 166 -5.36 -8.55 6.99
C TYR A 166 -4.51 -9.08 8.15
N GLU A 167 -5.05 -9.97 9.01
CA GLU A 167 -4.27 -10.65 10.05
C GLU A 167 -3.23 -11.61 9.46
N SER A 168 -3.56 -12.26 8.34
CA SER A 168 -2.68 -13.20 7.66
C SER A 168 -1.71 -12.52 6.68
N MET A 169 -1.96 -11.25 6.36
CA MET A 169 -1.14 -10.45 5.44
C MET A 169 0.05 -9.79 6.16
N ASP A 170 1.14 -9.53 5.42
CA ASP A 170 2.26 -8.74 5.91
C ASP A 170 1.81 -7.33 6.33
N ALA A 171 2.31 -6.86 7.48
CA ALA A 171 1.92 -5.58 8.06
C ALA A 171 2.26 -4.39 7.16
N GLY A 172 3.37 -4.46 6.41
CA GLY A 172 3.76 -3.41 5.46
C GLY A 172 2.82 -3.33 4.26
N LYS A 173 2.43 -4.48 3.69
CA LYS A 173 1.46 -4.54 2.59
C LYS A 173 0.08 -4.10 3.06
N SER A 174 -0.36 -4.55 4.23
CA SER A 174 -1.61 -4.12 4.86
C SER A 174 -1.63 -2.61 5.07
N ALA A 175 -0.55 -2.02 5.61
CA ALA A 175 -0.43 -0.58 5.82
C ALA A 175 -0.55 0.22 4.52
N LYS A 176 0.07 -0.25 3.42
CA LYS A 176 -0.06 0.38 2.11
C LYS A 176 -1.50 0.36 1.61
N ILE A 177 -2.18 -0.78 1.69
CA ILE A 177 -3.58 -0.89 1.25
C ILE A 177 -4.49 -0.01 2.10
N LEU A 178 -4.35 -0.05 3.42
CA LEU A 178 -5.16 0.77 4.34
C LEU A 178 -4.92 2.27 4.17
N SER A 179 -3.74 2.69 3.69
CA SER A 179 -3.44 4.09 3.39
C SER A 179 -4.19 4.63 2.18
N GLU A 180 -4.54 3.76 1.22
CA GLU A 180 -5.29 4.07 0.00
C GLU A 180 -6.81 4.03 0.21
N LEU A 181 -7.28 3.39 1.29
CA LEU A 181 -8.70 3.34 1.64
C LEU A 181 -9.17 4.67 2.26
N SER A 182 -10.50 4.85 2.33
CA SER A 182 -11.06 5.92 3.14
C SER A 182 -10.81 5.65 4.63
N ASP A 183 -10.62 6.71 5.42
CA ASP A 183 -10.27 6.58 6.83
C ASP A 183 -11.31 5.74 7.60
N LYS A 184 -12.60 5.85 7.26
CA LYS A 184 -13.69 5.09 7.86
C LYS A 184 -13.61 3.59 7.55
N GLU A 185 -13.30 3.22 6.30
CA GLU A 185 -13.18 1.81 5.90
C GLU A 185 -11.95 1.17 6.53
N ALA A 186 -10.83 1.90 6.56
CA ALA A 186 -9.61 1.46 7.22
C ALA A 186 -9.83 1.23 8.72
N LEU A 187 -10.54 2.14 9.40
CA LEU A 187 -10.86 2.02 10.82
C LEU A 187 -11.73 0.78 11.11
N ASN A 188 -12.75 0.52 10.30
CA ASN A 188 -13.60 -0.66 10.49
C ASN A 188 -12.81 -1.98 10.40
N ILE A 189 -11.79 -2.02 9.52
CA ILE A 189 -10.90 -3.17 9.43
C ILE A 189 -9.98 -3.23 10.64
N LEU A 190 -9.32 -2.11 10.99
CA LEU A 190 -8.36 -2.02 12.09
C LEU A 190 -8.98 -2.42 13.44
N GLU A 191 -10.23 -2.02 13.70
CA GLU A 191 -10.97 -2.38 14.93
C GLU A 191 -11.20 -3.88 15.08
N GLU A 192 -11.35 -4.60 13.98
CA GLU A 192 -11.57 -6.06 14.00
C GLU A 192 -10.24 -6.84 14.11
N LEU A 193 -9.09 -6.17 13.98
CA LEU A 193 -7.78 -6.81 14.09
C LEU A 193 -7.39 -7.07 15.54
N SER A 194 -6.63 -8.14 15.75
CA SER A 194 -5.91 -8.34 17.01
C SER A 194 -4.95 -7.19 17.30
N LYS A 195 -4.77 -6.90 18.60
CA LYS A 195 -3.90 -5.84 19.09
C LYS A 195 -2.49 -5.88 18.50
N ASN A 196 -1.91 -7.07 18.38
CA ASN A 196 -0.57 -7.25 17.81
C ASN A 196 -0.53 -6.86 16.32
N LYS A 197 -1.51 -7.30 15.52
CA LYS A 197 -1.56 -6.97 14.09
C LYS A 197 -1.85 -5.49 13.87
N LEU A 198 -2.73 -4.90 14.68
CA LEU A 198 -2.96 -3.47 14.69
C LEU A 198 -1.68 -2.69 15.00
N THR A 199 -0.92 -3.06 16.02
CA THR A 199 0.35 -2.37 16.34
C THR A 199 1.38 -2.50 15.23
N ASP A 200 1.51 -3.69 14.64
CA ASP A 200 2.45 -3.94 13.55
C ASP A 200 2.10 -3.10 12.31
N ILE A 201 0.81 -3.01 11.97
CA ILE A 201 0.32 -2.24 10.83
C ILE A 201 0.48 -0.73 11.09
N LEU A 202 0.10 -0.24 12.27
CA LEU A 202 0.29 1.16 12.64
C LEU A 202 1.77 1.57 12.58
N ALA A 203 2.68 0.69 12.98
CA ALA A 203 4.13 0.92 12.90
C ALA A 203 4.66 1.01 11.46
N LYS A 204 3.94 0.42 10.48
CA LYS A 204 4.29 0.48 9.05
C LYS A 204 3.55 1.58 8.28
N LEU A 205 2.63 2.31 8.92
CA LEU A 205 1.98 3.48 8.34
C LEU A 205 2.87 4.73 8.40
N THR A 206 2.49 5.77 7.66
CA THR A 206 3.10 7.10 7.83
C THR A 206 2.70 7.70 9.18
N PRO A 207 3.55 8.55 9.79
CA PRO A 207 3.25 9.17 11.08
C PRO A 207 1.89 9.90 11.11
N GLN A 208 1.52 10.55 10.01
CA GLN A 208 0.27 11.30 9.88
C GLN A 208 -0.95 10.36 9.88
N LYS A 209 -0.91 9.27 9.10
CA LYS A 209 -2.00 8.29 9.07
C LYS A 209 -2.11 7.53 10.38
N ALA A 210 -0.98 7.12 10.98
CA ALA A 210 -0.96 6.45 12.27
C ALA A 210 -1.56 7.33 13.39
N ALA A 211 -1.19 8.61 13.45
CA ALA A 211 -1.76 9.56 14.40
C ALA A 211 -3.27 9.75 14.20
N THR A 212 -3.71 9.84 12.95
CA THR A 212 -5.13 9.98 12.60
C THR A 212 -5.93 8.76 13.06
N PHE A 213 -5.50 7.55 12.71
CA PHE A 213 -6.19 6.33 13.11
C PHE A 213 -6.16 6.10 14.62
N THR A 214 -5.04 6.36 15.28
CA THR A 214 -4.95 6.24 16.75
C THR A 214 -5.93 7.18 17.44
N LYS A 215 -6.05 8.42 16.96
CA LYS A 215 -7.00 9.41 17.50
C LYS A 215 -8.45 8.97 17.32
N GLU A 216 -8.82 8.50 16.12
CA GLU A 216 -10.19 8.08 15.84
C GLU A 216 -10.56 6.79 16.60
N LEU A 217 -9.63 5.83 16.73
CA LEU A 217 -9.83 4.64 17.57
C LEU A 217 -10.04 5.03 19.03
N ALA A 218 -9.18 5.88 19.61
CA ALA A 218 -9.31 6.33 21.00
C ALA A 218 -10.64 7.07 21.25
N LYS A 219 -11.04 7.96 20.32
CA LYS A 219 -12.33 8.66 20.40
C LYS A 219 -13.52 7.70 20.37
N LYS A 220 -13.43 6.61 19.62
CA LYS A 220 -14.48 5.59 19.57
C LYS A 220 -14.58 4.80 20.87
N GLU A 221 -13.45 4.40 21.44
CA GLU A 221 -13.37 3.75 22.76
C GLU A 221 -14.00 4.61 23.86
N GLU A 222 -13.76 5.93 23.83
CA GLU A 222 -14.40 6.89 24.74
C GLU A 222 -15.92 6.97 24.55
N SER A 223 -16.40 6.89 23.30
CA SER A 223 -17.84 6.93 22.98
C SER A 223 -18.57 5.64 23.35
N GLU A 224 -17.91 4.49 23.34
CA GLU A 224 -18.52 3.20 23.72
C GLU A 224 -18.47 2.97 25.24
N ASN A 225 -17.44 3.48 25.92
CA ASN A 225 -17.31 3.37 27.38
C ASN A 225 -17.99 4.51 28.17
N GLY A 226 -18.35 5.62 27.51
CA GLY A 226 -19.01 6.78 28.11
C GLY A 226 -20.55 6.75 28.16
N GLY A 227 -21.18 5.66 27.69
CA GLY A 227 -22.65 5.49 27.69
C GLY A 227 -23.28 5.09 29.03
N GLY A 228 -22.48 5.00 30.09
CA GLY A 228 -22.94 4.63 31.43
C GLY A 228 -22.44 5.63 32.48
N GLN A 229 -23.09 6.79 32.56
CA GLN A 229 -23.22 7.60 33.79
C GLN A 229 -24.39 8.57 33.63
#